data_AF-A0A538HGY5-F1
#
_entry.id   AF-A0A538HGY5-F1
#
_cell.length_a   1.000
_cell.length_b   1.000
_cell.length_c   1.000
_cell.angle_alpha   90.00
_cell.angle_beta   90.00
_cell.angle_gamma   90.00
#
_symmetry.space_group_name_H-M   'P 1'
#
loop_
_entity.id
_entity.type
_entity.pdbx_description
1 polymer ?
#
loop_
_entity_poly.entity_id
_entity_poly.type
_entity_poly.pdbx_seq_one_letter_code
_entity_poly.pdbx_strand_id
1 'polypeptide(L)'
;MNGRTFSSKTLQNYLNSFFANVGGSPWAGVQTQYCRNVPAGTTSCAGIPGAQFVTNPKHQLKGTWTDPTPVPDDIVTLGLAQNLVDDPIAMEAMRASAHFNYDPDATYIVMTPPRTIGTGQPVYCGYHTQTTSIDGLGNPYRIQYSFIPYLNKDWIIGSCGANSVNATSNSFGNGVFDGYSIVVGHEYSEAVTDPDNFFSVQDGWNDDQTSENADKCAWYHTQNITLAGRQYAIQPTWSNEAFDAGQDGCAVSR
;
A
#
# COMPACT_ATOMS: atom_id res chain seq x y z
N MET A 1 -23.38 -16.08 1.62
CA MET A 1 -23.21 -14.80 0.90
C MET A 1 -24.48 -14.52 0.10
N ASN A 2 -25.14 -13.37 0.32
CA ASN A 2 -26.38 -12.99 -0.38
C ASN A 2 -26.09 -12.55 -1.82
N GLY A 3 -25.97 -13.50 -2.76
CA GLY A 3 -26.31 -13.41 -4.20
C GLY A 3 -25.92 -12.19 -5.06
N ARG A 4 -25.20 -11.19 -4.55
CA ARG A 4 -24.87 -9.95 -5.26
C ARG A 4 -23.48 -10.07 -5.86
N THR A 5 -23.42 -10.16 -7.19
CA THR A 5 -22.16 -10.14 -7.93
C THR A 5 -21.64 -8.70 -8.03
N PHE A 6 -20.37 -8.50 -7.72
CA PHE A 6 -19.66 -7.23 -7.92
C PHE A 6 -18.73 -7.35 -9.12
N SER A 7 -18.67 -6.31 -9.95
CA SER A 7 -17.83 -6.30 -11.15
C SER A 7 -16.45 -5.72 -10.85
N SER A 8 -15.44 -6.05 -11.66
CA SER A 8 -14.13 -5.37 -11.63
C SER A 8 -14.27 -3.86 -11.80
N LYS A 9 -15.26 -3.40 -12.57
CA LYS A 9 -15.54 -1.97 -12.72
C LYS A 9 -16.03 -1.33 -11.42
N THR A 10 -16.81 -2.05 -10.62
CA THR A 10 -17.26 -1.57 -9.30
C THR A 10 -16.08 -1.44 -8.35
N LEU A 11 -15.16 -2.41 -8.34
CA LEU A 11 -13.93 -2.34 -7.55
C LEU A 11 -13.03 -1.18 -7.98
N GLN A 12 -12.79 -1.03 -9.30
CA GLN A 12 -12.02 0.11 -9.83
C GLN A 12 -12.65 1.44 -9.40
N ASN A 13 -13.97 1.59 -9.50
CA ASN A 13 -14.65 2.81 -9.06
C ASN A 13 -14.49 3.06 -7.54
N TYR A 14 -14.54 2.00 -6.72
CA TYR A 14 -14.33 2.09 -5.28
C TYR A 14 -12.91 2.59 -4.95
N LEU A 15 -11.89 1.98 -5.54
CA LEU A 15 -10.48 2.30 -5.29
C LEU A 15 -10.03 3.62 -5.91
N ASN A 16 -10.48 3.93 -7.12
CA ASN A 16 -10.21 5.23 -7.74
C ASN A 16 -10.82 6.35 -6.90
N SER A 17 -12.03 6.13 -6.36
CA SER A 17 -12.68 7.07 -5.46
C SER A 17 -11.95 7.18 -4.11
N PHE A 18 -11.36 6.11 -3.59
CA PHE A 18 -10.49 6.15 -2.41
C PHE A 18 -9.25 7.01 -2.67
N PHE A 19 -8.43 6.66 -3.66
CA PHE A 19 -7.16 7.37 -3.95
C PHE A 19 -7.34 8.80 -4.49
N ALA A 20 -8.48 9.12 -5.11
CA ALA A 20 -8.80 10.49 -5.46
C ALA A 20 -8.95 11.40 -4.22
N ASN A 21 -9.21 10.82 -3.04
CA ASN A 21 -9.55 11.56 -1.82
C ASN A 21 -8.68 11.22 -0.61
N VAL A 22 -7.72 10.30 -0.72
CA VAL A 22 -6.77 9.95 0.35
C VAL A 22 -5.81 11.10 0.63
N GLY A 23 -5.30 11.74 -0.43
CA GLY A 23 -4.42 12.90 -0.32
C GLY A 23 -5.12 14.10 0.30
N GLY A 24 -4.47 14.72 1.28
CA GLY A 24 -5.02 15.79 2.12
C GLY A 24 -5.99 15.32 3.21
N SER A 25 -6.19 14.01 3.37
CA SER A 25 -6.97 13.46 4.48
C SER A 25 -6.13 13.43 5.77
N PRO A 26 -6.77 13.50 6.96
CA PRO A 26 -6.04 13.32 8.22
C PRO A 26 -5.39 11.94 8.36
N TRP A 27 -5.95 10.91 7.71
CA TRP A 27 -5.40 9.55 7.74
C TRP A 27 -4.03 9.49 7.05
N ALA A 28 -3.93 9.98 5.80
CA ALA A 28 -2.63 10.16 5.14
C ALA A 28 -1.74 11.19 5.85
N GLY A 29 -2.34 12.08 6.65
CA GLY A 29 -1.65 13.03 7.51
C GLY A 29 -0.70 12.38 8.50
N VAL A 30 -1.00 11.15 8.96
CA VAL A 30 -0.12 10.42 9.89
C VAL A 30 1.30 10.27 9.33
N GLN A 31 1.44 10.04 8.03
CA GLN A 31 2.74 9.85 7.39
C GLN A 31 3.63 11.11 7.39
N THR A 32 3.04 12.30 7.55
CA THR A 32 3.77 13.59 7.47
C THR A 32 4.75 13.84 8.62
N GLN A 33 4.83 12.92 9.58
CA GLN A 33 5.84 12.94 10.64
C GLN A 33 7.16 12.27 10.24
N TYR A 34 7.15 11.45 9.18
CA TYR A 34 8.32 10.77 8.65
C TYR A 34 9.03 11.64 7.60
N CYS A 35 10.31 11.36 7.37
CA CYS A 35 11.13 12.12 6.44
C CYS A 35 12.24 11.28 5.82
N ARG A 36 12.79 11.77 4.70
CA ARG A 36 14.04 11.29 4.09
C ARG A 36 15.18 12.28 4.30
N ASN A 37 16.38 11.91 3.84
CA ASN A 37 17.63 12.69 3.95
C ASN A 37 18.05 12.94 5.41
N VAL A 38 17.95 11.91 6.24
CA VAL A 38 18.43 11.90 7.63
C VAL A 38 19.40 10.74 7.83
N PRO A 39 20.32 10.80 8.81
CA PRO A 39 21.20 9.69 9.12
C PRO A 39 20.41 8.42 9.50
N ALA A 40 20.92 7.24 9.10
CA ALA A 40 20.35 5.96 9.54
C ALA A 40 20.31 5.88 11.08
N GLY A 41 19.24 5.31 11.63
CA GLY A 41 18.98 5.25 13.08
C GLY A 41 18.39 6.53 13.68
N THR A 42 18.01 7.51 12.86
CA THR A 42 17.29 8.71 13.31
C THR A 42 15.92 8.34 13.90
N THR A 43 15.65 8.80 15.12
CA THR A 43 14.34 8.63 15.78
C THR A 43 13.43 9.87 15.65
N SER A 44 13.98 11.00 15.21
CA SER A 44 13.22 12.22 14.93
C SER A 44 13.88 13.05 13.84
N CYS A 45 13.08 13.48 12.87
CA CYS A 45 13.49 14.39 11.80
C CYS A 45 13.72 15.83 12.26
N ALA A 46 13.25 16.19 13.46
CA ALA A 46 13.24 17.57 13.95
C ALA A 46 14.67 18.11 14.11
N GLY A 47 14.95 19.24 13.48
CA GLY A 47 16.23 19.93 13.60
C GLY A 47 17.39 19.32 12.79
N ILE A 48 17.15 18.27 12.01
CA ILE A 48 18.17 17.68 11.12
C ILE A 48 18.27 18.51 9.84
N PRO A 49 19.43 19.11 9.52
CA PRO A 49 19.61 19.88 8.28
C PRO A 49 19.39 19.01 7.04
N GLY A 50 18.53 19.46 6.12
CA GLY A 50 18.25 18.77 4.87
C GLY A 50 17.16 17.69 4.94
N ALA A 51 16.60 17.43 6.13
CA ALA A 51 15.46 16.53 6.29
C ALA A 51 14.28 16.98 5.42
N GLN A 52 13.70 16.04 4.68
CA GLN A 52 12.55 16.28 3.80
C GLN A 52 11.37 15.44 4.27
N PHE A 53 10.37 16.08 4.87
CA PHE A 53 9.19 15.41 5.37
C PHE A 53 8.29 14.94 4.24
N VAL A 54 7.62 13.80 4.47
CA VAL A 54 6.50 13.37 3.65
C VAL A 54 5.45 14.49 3.61
N THR A 55 4.93 14.77 2.42
CA THR A 55 3.85 15.74 2.24
C THR A 55 2.52 15.02 2.02
N ASN A 56 1.41 15.69 2.31
CA ASN A 56 0.06 15.15 2.13
C ASN A 56 -0.77 16.03 1.17
N PRO A 57 -0.35 16.17 -0.11
CA PRO A 57 -1.09 16.98 -1.07
C PRO A 57 -2.43 16.34 -1.43
N LYS A 58 -3.41 17.16 -1.80
CA LYS A 58 -4.66 16.67 -2.41
C LYS A 58 -4.39 16.15 -3.82
N HIS A 59 -5.30 15.32 -4.34
CA HIS A 59 -5.27 14.82 -5.72
C HIS A 59 -4.01 13.99 -6.05
N GLN A 60 -3.70 13.01 -5.19
CA GLN A 60 -2.56 12.11 -5.37
C GLN A 60 -2.79 11.08 -6.48
N LEU A 61 -4.04 10.65 -6.75
CA LEU A 61 -4.32 9.80 -7.91
C LEU A 61 -4.10 10.57 -9.22
N LYS A 62 -3.04 10.23 -9.97
CA LYS A 62 -2.69 10.88 -11.24
C LYS A 62 -3.26 10.20 -12.48
N GLY A 63 -3.52 8.89 -12.42
CA GLY A 63 -4.01 8.15 -13.56
C GLY A 63 -4.39 6.72 -13.20
N THR A 64 -5.14 6.08 -14.09
CA THR A 64 -5.53 4.67 -13.98
C THR A 64 -5.50 4.05 -15.36
N TRP A 65 -5.01 2.82 -15.46
CA TRP A 65 -4.85 2.11 -16.71
C TRP A 65 -5.24 0.65 -16.52
N THR A 66 -5.84 0.06 -17.55
CA THR A 66 -6.07 -1.38 -17.63
C THR A 66 -5.17 -1.90 -18.74
N ASP A 67 -4.05 -2.51 -18.36
CA ASP A 67 -3.16 -3.18 -19.30
C ASP A 67 -3.84 -4.47 -19.81
N PRO A 68 -4.04 -4.65 -21.13
CA PRO A 68 -4.55 -5.91 -21.68
C PRO A 68 -3.53 -7.05 -21.68
N THR A 69 -2.27 -6.79 -21.30
CA THR A 69 -1.21 -7.81 -21.23
C THR A 69 -1.63 -8.94 -20.28
N PRO A 70 -1.47 -10.22 -20.69
CA PRO A 70 -1.77 -11.34 -19.82
C PRO A 70 -0.97 -11.25 -18.51
N VAL A 71 -1.64 -11.54 -17.40
CA VAL A 71 -0.99 -11.54 -16.10
C VAL A 71 -0.04 -12.75 -16.05
N PRO A 72 1.23 -12.59 -15.62
CA PRO A 72 2.20 -13.68 -15.54
C PRO A 72 1.70 -14.86 -14.68
N ASP A 73 2.10 -16.08 -15.02
CA ASP A 73 1.69 -17.32 -14.31
C ASP A 73 2.62 -17.70 -13.15
N ASP A 74 3.81 -17.10 -13.12
CA ASP A 74 4.94 -17.35 -12.23
C ASP A 74 5.09 -16.28 -11.14
N ILE A 75 4.03 -15.52 -10.84
CA ILE A 75 4.04 -14.56 -9.74
C ILE A 75 4.41 -15.29 -8.46
N VAL A 76 5.56 -14.90 -7.89
CA VAL A 76 6.22 -15.69 -6.87
C VAL A 76 5.44 -15.60 -5.55
N THR A 77 5.11 -16.76 -5.01
CA THR A 77 4.13 -16.90 -3.93
C THR A 77 4.76 -17.19 -2.56
N LEU A 78 6.09 -17.16 -2.40
CA LEU A 78 6.76 -17.73 -1.22
C LEU A 78 7.70 -16.80 -0.44
N GLY A 79 7.74 -15.50 -0.75
CA GLY A 79 8.45 -14.53 0.11
C GLY A 79 9.02 -13.34 -0.64
N LEU A 80 9.24 -12.24 0.10
CA LEU A 80 9.91 -11.03 -0.40
C LEU A 80 11.27 -11.37 -1.03
N ALA A 81 11.99 -12.34 -0.46
CA ALA A 81 13.33 -12.75 -0.92
C ALA A 81 13.41 -13.28 -2.36
N GLN A 82 12.34 -13.87 -2.89
CA GLN A 82 12.32 -14.34 -4.29
C GLN A 82 11.85 -13.28 -5.28
N ASN A 83 11.03 -12.31 -4.84
CA ASN A 83 10.71 -11.11 -5.63
C ASN A 83 11.97 -10.25 -5.91
N LEU A 84 13.05 -10.44 -5.15
CA LEU A 84 14.31 -9.70 -5.29
C LEU A 84 15.10 -10.01 -6.58
N VAL A 85 14.93 -11.22 -7.13
CA VAL A 85 15.76 -11.71 -8.25
C VAL A 85 15.04 -11.54 -9.59
N ASP A 86 13.73 -11.82 -9.61
CA ASP A 86 12.87 -11.70 -10.78
C ASP A 86 11.41 -11.62 -10.33
N ASP A 87 10.94 -10.42 -9.95
CA ASP A 87 9.50 -10.20 -9.72
C ASP A 87 8.82 -9.96 -11.08
N PRO A 88 7.97 -10.88 -11.58
CA PRO A 88 7.27 -10.68 -12.84
C PRO A 88 6.31 -9.48 -12.82
N ILE A 89 5.95 -8.95 -11.63
CA ILE A 89 5.18 -7.72 -11.47
C ILE A 89 6.02 -6.46 -11.77
N ALA A 90 7.34 -6.50 -11.59
CA ALA A 90 8.22 -5.38 -11.92
C ALA A 90 8.06 -4.93 -13.39
N MET A 91 7.83 -5.89 -14.30
CA MET A 91 7.58 -5.61 -15.71
C MET A 91 6.25 -4.86 -15.95
N GLU A 92 5.22 -5.10 -15.14
CA GLU A 92 3.98 -4.32 -15.18
C GLU A 92 4.21 -2.91 -14.66
N ALA A 93 4.96 -2.74 -13.58
CA ALA A 93 5.34 -1.42 -13.07
C ALA A 93 6.14 -0.61 -14.11
N MET A 94 7.06 -1.25 -14.83
CA MET A 94 7.78 -0.63 -15.95
C MET A 94 6.85 -0.19 -17.09
N ARG A 95 5.86 -1.01 -17.47
CA ARG A 95 4.86 -0.64 -18.48
C ARG A 95 3.97 0.51 -18.00
N ALA A 96 3.53 0.48 -16.74
CA ALA A 96 2.75 1.55 -16.14
C ALA A 96 3.54 2.86 -16.10
N SER A 97 4.81 2.82 -15.72
CA SER A 97 5.70 4.00 -15.75
C SER A 97 5.86 4.56 -17.16
N ALA A 98 6.06 3.70 -18.16
CA ALA A 98 6.08 4.13 -19.56
C ALA A 98 4.73 4.72 -20.02
N HIS A 99 3.60 4.16 -19.56
CA HIS A 99 2.26 4.62 -19.91
C HIS A 99 1.91 5.99 -19.31
N PHE A 100 2.23 6.20 -18.03
CA PHE A 100 1.90 7.44 -17.31
C PHE A 100 2.98 8.52 -17.41
N ASN A 101 4.11 8.20 -18.03
CA ASN A 101 5.39 8.88 -17.89
C ASN A 101 5.99 8.69 -16.49
N TYR A 102 7.32 8.49 -16.46
CA TYR A 102 8.06 8.30 -15.22
C TYR A 102 7.93 9.51 -14.30
N ASP A 103 7.64 9.25 -13.02
CA ASP A 103 7.64 10.22 -11.94
C ASP A 103 8.39 9.60 -10.74
N PRO A 104 9.49 10.22 -10.28
CA PRO A 104 10.29 9.69 -9.17
C PRO A 104 9.57 9.71 -7.82
N ASP A 105 8.47 10.46 -7.69
CA ASP A 105 7.67 10.54 -6.46
C ASP A 105 6.37 9.70 -6.56
N ALA A 106 6.23 8.87 -7.60
CA ALA A 106 5.05 8.03 -7.80
C ALA A 106 5.26 6.58 -7.35
N THR A 107 4.26 6.04 -6.65
CA THR A 107 4.08 4.60 -6.42
C THR A 107 3.07 4.05 -7.43
N TYR A 108 3.47 3.04 -8.20
CA TYR A 108 2.59 2.38 -9.16
C TYR A 108 1.87 1.20 -8.48
N ILE A 109 0.56 1.34 -8.24
CA ILE A 109 -0.24 0.29 -7.60
C ILE A 109 -0.76 -0.67 -8.68
N VAL A 110 -0.20 -1.88 -8.72
CA VAL A 110 -0.55 -2.94 -9.67
C VAL A 110 -1.61 -3.85 -9.05
N MET A 111 -2.66 -4.15 -9.83
CA MET A 111 -3.73 -5.05 -9.41
C MET A 111 -4.08 -6.04 -10.51
N THR A 112 -4.45 -7.26 -10.11
CA THR A 112 -4.85 -8.31 -11.05
C THR A 112 -6.35 -8.55 -11.07
N PRO A 113 -6.94 -8.97 -12.22
CA PRO A 113 -8.32 -9.44 -12.27
C PRO A 113 -8.54 -10.69 -11.38
N PRO A 114 -9.79 -11.13 -11.17
CA PRO A 114 -10.08 -12.34 -10.41
C PRO A 114 -9.33 -13.56 -10.95
N ARG A 115 -8.28 -13.98 -10.23
CA ARG A 115 -7.54 -15.21 -10.47
C ARG A 115 -6.88 -15.70 -9.20
N THR A 116 -6.48 -16.96 -9.22
CA THR A 116 -5.78 -17.60 -8.11
C THR A 116 -4.29 -17.26 -8.14
N ILE A 117 -3.96 -15.98 -8.05
CA ILE A 117 -2.60 -15.55 -7.69
C ILE A 117 -2.62 -15.26 -6.21
N GLY A 118 -1.90 -16.05 -5.43
CA GLY A 118 -1.54 -15.66 -4.08
C GLY A 118 -0.21 -14.92 -4.13
N THR A 119 -0.14 -13.71 -3.62
CA THR A 119 1.16 -13.20 -3.15
C THR A 119 1.54 -13.97 -1.90
N GLY A 120 2.74 -14.53 -1.83
CA GLY A 120 3.32 -14.95 -0.55
C GLY A 120 2.53 -15.96 0.28
N GLN A 121 1.52 -16.66 -0.24
CA GLN A 121 0.56 -17.33 0.64
C GLN A 121 1.19 -18.46 1.42
N PRO A 122 0.94 -18.54 2.74
CA PRO A 122 -0.11 -17.84 3.51
C PRO A 122 0.32 -16.54 4.25
N VAL A 123 1.31 -15.77 3.80
CA VAL A 123 2.01 -14.81 4.68
C VAL A 123 1.51 -13.36 4.60
N TYR A 124 1.08 -12.85 3.44
CA TYR A 124 0.68 -11.43 3.28
C TYR A 124 -0.42 -11.23 2.22
N CYS A 125 -1.16 -10.11 2.34
CA CYS A 125 -2.30 -9.76 1.48
C CYS A 125 -1.94 -8.80 0.32
N GLY A 126 -0.76 -8.21 0.37
CA GLY A 126 -0.16 -7.35 -0.64
C GLY A 126 1.33 -7.23 -0.34
N TYR A 127 2.05 -6.52 -1.18
CA TYR A 127 3.40 -6.03 -0.83
C TYR A 127 3.70 -4.77 -1.63
N HIS A 128 4.64 -3.96 -1.15
CA HIS A 128 5.31 -2.93 -1.93
C HIS A 128 6.79 -3.25 -2.07
N THR A 129 7.40 -2.74 -3.14
CA THR A 129 8.83 -2.88 -3.42
C THR A 129 9.22 -1.91 -4.53
N GLN A 130 10.43 -2.04 -5.07
CA GLN A 130 10.89 -1.30 -6.23
C GLN A 130 11.60 -2.19 -7.24
N THR A 131 11.64 -1.74 -8.49
CA THR A 131 12.39 -2.45 -9.56
C THR A 131 13.89 -2.52 -9.22
N THR A 132 14.47 -3.72 -9.22
CA THR A 132 15.91 -3.92 -9.14
C THR A 132 16.54 -3.84 -10.54
N SER A 133 17.80 -3.40 -10.63
CA SER A 133 18.66 -3.86 -11.74
C SER A 133 19.27 -5.21 -11.34
N ILE A 134 19.64 -6.04 -12.32
CA ILE A 134 20.29 -7.36 -12.12
C ILE A 134 21.53 -7.30 -11.20
N ASP A 135 22.09 -6.11 -10.96
CA ASP A 135 23.27 -5.80 -10.17
C ASP A 135 23.01 -4.93 -8.92
N GLY A 136 21.74 -4.59 -8.59
CA GLY A 136 21.38 -3.85 -7.36
C GLY A 136 21.98 -2.44 -7.23
N LEU A 137 22.76 -2.00 -8.21
CA LEU A 137 23.41 -0.70 -8.28
C LEU A 137 23.26 -0.17 -9.72
N GLY A 138 22.36 0.80 -9.92
CA GLY A 138 22.45 1.67 -11.09
C GLY A 138 21.36 1.56 -12.15
N ASN A 139 20.09 1.25 -11.80
CA ASN A 139 19.01 1.80 -12.61
C ASN A 139 18.72 3.26 -12.16
N PRO A 140 18.96 4.29 -13.00
CA PRO A 140 18.55 5.66 -12.68
C PRO A 140 17.02 5.85 -12.62
N TYR A 141 16.24 4.83 -13.00
CA TYR A 141 14.78 4.79 -12.96
C TYR A 141 14.29 3.75 -11.96
N ARG A 142 14.59 3.94 -10.67
CA ARG A 142 13.93 3.15 -9.61
C ARG A 142 12.43 3.43 -9.68
N ILE A 143 11.65 2.39 -9.93
CA ILE A 143 10.18 2.46 -9.99
C ILE A 143 9.66 1.80 -8.72
N GLN A 144 9.01 2.59 -7.87
CA GLN A 144 8.31 2.09 -6.68
C GLN A 144 6.95 1.54 -7.09
N TYR A 145 6.59 0.37 -6.62
CA TYR A 145 5.29 -0.21 -6.92
C TYR A 145 4.77 -1.03 -5.75
N SER A 146 3.45 -1.21 -5.73
CA SER A 146 2.81 -2.18 -4.86
C SER A 146 1.98 -3.15 -5.66
N PHE A 147 1.86 -4.38 -5.18
CA PHE A 147 1.05 -5.39 -5.79
C PHE A 147 -0.08 -5.82 -4.86
N ILE A 148 -1.32 -5.62 -5.32
CA ILE A 148 -2.52 -6.10 -4.66
C ILE A 148 -3.11 -7.24 -5.48
N PRO A 149 -3.03 -8.50 -5.04
CA PRO A 149 -3.66 -9.62 -5.72
C PRO A 149 -5.19 -9.54 -5.58
N TYR A 150 -5.87 -10.49 -6.20
CA TYR A 150 -7.33 -10.61 -6.06
C TYR A 150 -7.74 -11.02 -4.63
N LEU A 151 -8.14 -10.07 -3.77
CA LEU A 151 -8.35 -10.34 -2.35
C LEU A 151 -9.62 -11.15 -2.01
N ASN A 152 -10.63 -11.15 -2.88
CA ASN A 152 -11.98 -11.69 -2.60
C ASN A 152 -12.08 -13.20 -2.86
N LYS A 153 -11.13 -13.96 -2.30
CA LYS A 153 -11.14 -15.41 -2.24
C LYS A 153 -10.93 -15.83 -0.78
N ASP A 154 -11.56 -16.92 -0.37
CA ASP A 154 -11.25 -17.56 0.90
C ASP A 154 -9.84 -18.15 0.80
N TRP A 155 -8.86 -17.34 1.16
CA TRP A 155 -7.46 -17.75 1.27
C TRP A 155 -7.26 -18.55 2.56
N ILE A 156 -6.17 -19.32 2.65
CA ILE A 156 -5.89 -20.21 3.78
C ILE A 156 -5.83 -19.45 5.13
N ILE A 157 -5.58 -18.14 5.12
CA ILE A 157 -5.55 -17.24 6.30
C ILE A 157 -6.84 -16.41 6.51
N GLY A 158 -7.92 -16.75 5.81
CA GLY A 158 -9.14 -15.96 5.78
C GLY A 158 -9.14 -14.94 4.64
N SER A 159 -10.32 -14.43 4.29
CA SER A 159 -10.44 -13.37 3.28
C SER A 159 -9.72 -12.13 3.80
N CYS A 160 -8.67 -11.66 3.12
CA CYS A 160 -7.88 -10.45 3.38
C CYS A 160 -8.76 -9.20 3.62
N GLY A 161 -9.45 -9.15 4.76
CA GLY A 161 -10.36 -8.09 5.18
C GLY A 161 -11.76 -8.05 4.55
N ALA A 162 -12.21 -9.03 3.75
CA ALA A 162 -13.57 -8.94 3.19
C ALA A 162 -14.63 -8.97 4.32
N ASN A 163 -15.52 -7.96 4.32
CA ASN A 163 -16.55 -7.74 5.33
C ASN A 163 -16.03 -7.59 6.77
N SER A 164 -14.75 -7.29 6.99
CA SER A 164 -14.17 -7.21 8.33
C SER A 164 -14.64 -6.00 9.13
N VAL A 165 -14.95 -4.88 8.46
CA VAL A 165 -15.43 -3.64 9.09
C VAL A 165 -16.94 -3.47 8.86
N ASN A 166 -17.40 -3.78 7.66
CA ASN A 166 -18.79 -3.65 7.23
C ASN A 166 -19.39 -5.05 7.00
N ALA A 167 -20.19 -5.49 7.97
CA ALA A 167 -20.82 -6.81 7.96
C ALA A 167 -21.77 -7.07 6.78
N THR A 168 -22.20 -6.03 6.07
CA THR A 168 -23.08 -6.15 4.89
C THR A 168 -22.55 -5.35 3.71
N SER A 169 -22.79 -5.87 2.50
CA SER A 169 -22.27 -5.26 1.28
C SER A 169 -23.29 -4.34 0.59
N ASN A 170 -22.93 -3.07 0.37
CA ASN A 170 -23.78 -2.10 -0.31
C ASN A 170 -23.43 -1.97 -1.82
N SER A 171 -24.12 -1.09 -2.55
CA SER A 171 -23.90 -0.90 -4.00
C SER A 171 -22.58 -0.22 -4.35
N PHE A 172 -22.01 0.54 -3.43
CA PHE A 172 -20.73 1.21 -3.63
C PHE A 172 -19.56 0.23 -3.48
N GLY A 173 -19.72 -0.79 -2.64
CA GLY A 173 -18.72 -1.84 -2.44
C GLY A 173 -18.22 -1.97 -1.00
N ASN A 174 -18.69 -1.14 -0.05
CA ASN A 174 -18.43 -1.37 1.37
C ASN A 174 -18.82 -2.80 1.75
N GLY A 175 -18.09 -3.40 2.67
CA GLY A 175 -18.21 -4.80 3.04
C GLY A 175 -17.34 -5.67 2.13
N VAL A 176 -17.83 -5.97 0.93
CA VAL A 176 -17.14 -6.86 0.00
C VAL A 176 -15.75 -6.35 -0.43
N PHE A 177 -15.50 -5.04 -0.37
CA PHE A 177 -14.21 -4.43 -0.70
C PHE A 177 -13.47 -3.83 0.49
N ASP A 178 -13.90 -4.11 1.73
CA ASP A 178 -13.21 -3.61 2.93
C ASP A 178 -11.73 -3.99 2.91
N GLY A 179 -11.44 -5.24 2.56
CA GLY A 179 -10.10 -5.76 2.35
C GLY A 179 -9.26 -4.97 1.36
N TYR A 180 -9.86 -4.49 0.27
CA TYR A 180 -9.12 -3.75 -0.75
C TYR A 180 -8.66 -2.39 -0.24
N SER A 181 -9.51 -1.61 0.43
CA SER A 181 -9.08 -0.32 0.97
C SER A 181 -8.13 -0.47 2.17
N ILE A 182 -8.28 -1.53 2.98
CA ILE A 182 -7.33 -1.83 4.07
C ILE A 182 -5.95 -2.16 3.50
N VAL A 183 -5.86 -3.17 2.63
CA VAL A 183 -4.58 -3.68 2.13
C VAL A 183 -3.91 -2.67 1.20
N VAL A 184 -4.64 -2.06 0.26
CA VAL A 184 -4.01 -1.03 -0.60
C VAL A 184 -3.60 0.22 0.19
N GLY A 185 -4.32 0.51 1.28
CA GLY A 185 -4.00 1.61 2.18
C GLY A 185 -2.74 1.32 3.01
N HIS A 186 -2.59 0.07 3.45
CA HIS A 186 -1.40 -0.44 4.12
C HIS A 186 -0.17 -0.29 3.20
N GLU A 187 -0.20 -0.89 2.01
CA GLU A 187 0.92 -0.81 1.05
C GLU A 187 1.23 0.63 0.62
N TYR A 188 0.20 1.47 0.47
CA TYR A 188 0.40 2.90 0.19
C TYR A 188 1.14 3.60 1.33
N SER A 189 0.76 3.33 2.57
CA SER A 189 1.34 4.00 3.73
C SER A 189 2.80 3.64 3.92
N GLU A 190 3.14 2.38 3.68
CA GLU A 190 4.50 1.87 3.79
C GLU A 190 5.34 2.37 2.62
N ALA A 191 4.88 2.23 1.38
CA ALA A 191 5.63 2.74 0.22
C ALA A 191 5.96 4.25 0.30
N VAL A 192 5.13 5.05 0.98
CA VAL A 192 5.42 6.48 1.20
C VAL A 192 6.52 6.72 2.24
N THR A 193 6.66 5.85 3.23
CA THR A 193 7.61 6.01 4.35
C THR A 193 8.84 5.14 4.28
N ASP A 194 8.77 4.05 3.52
CA ASP A 194 9.82 3.11 3.20
C ASP A 194 9.72 2.67 1.73
N PRO A 195 10.05 3.57 0.79
CA PRO A 195 9.96 3.26 -0.63
C PRO A 195 10.97 2.21 -1.12
N ASP A 196 12.04 1.93 -0.36
CA ASP A 196 13.14 1.04 -0.75
C ASP A 196 13.45 0.02 0.36
N ASN A 197 12.54 -0.94 0.50
CA ASN A 197 12.67 -2.06 1.42
C ASN A 197 13.71 -3.13 0.95
N PHE A 198 14.94 -2.72 0.59
CA PHE A 198 16.00 -3.65 0.16
C PHE A 198 16.83 -4.16 1.35
N PHE A 199 16.82 -5.49 1.54
CA PHE A 199 17.26 -6.19 2.76
C PHE A 199 18.72 -5.96 3.22
N SER A 200 19.63 -5.47 2.38
CA SER A 200 21.02 -5.21 2.83
C SER A 200 21.22 -3.84 3.48
N VAL A 201 20.34 -2.88 3.20
CA VAL A 201 20.34 -1.53 3.78
C VAL A 201 18.89 -1.06 3.81
N GLN A 202 18.21 -1.27 4.93
CA GLN A 202 16.90 -0.67 5.16
C GLN A 202 17.07 0.84 5.17
N ASP A 203 16.44 1.54 4.22
CA ASP A 203 16.67 2.98 3.99
C ASP A 203 15.40 3.84 4.17
N GLY A 204 14.28 3.21 4.54
CA GLY A 204 13.05 3.84 4.99
C GLY A 204 12.79 3.80 6.49
N TRP A 205 11.53 4.05 6.86
CA TRP A 205 11.10 4.02 8.27
C TRP A 205 10.63 2.63 8.70
N ASN A 206 11.22 2.13 9.76
CA ASN A 206 10.81 0.93 10.46
C ASN A 206 11.18 1.02 11.96
N ASP A 207 10.60 0.15 12.77
CA ASP A 207 11.01 -0.01 14.16
C ASP A 207 12.21 -0.95 14.34
N ASP A 208 12.63 -1.13 15.59
CA ASP A 208 13.74 -2.02 15.97
C ASP A 208 13.48 -3.51 15.72
N GLN A 209 12.23 -3.88 15.44
CA GLN A 209 11.78 -5.21 15.04
C GLN A 209 11.51 -5.30 13.54
N THR A 210 11.97 -4.31 12.77
CA THR A 210 11.80 -4.19 11.31
C THR A 210 10.34 -4.07 10.86
N SER A 211 9.42 -3.69 11.76
CA SER A 211 8.02 -3.44 11.38
C SER A 211 7.86 -2.04 10.83
N GLU A 212 7.23 -1.92 9.66
CA GLU A 212 6.93 -0.66 9.01
C GLU A 212 5.70 0.04 9.63
N ASN A 213 5.33 1.21 9.09
CA ASN A 213 4.32 2.04 9.73
C ASN A 213 2.91 1.42 9.72
N ALA A 214 2.56 0.64 8.70
CA ALA A 214 1.26 -0.01 8.62
C ALA A 214 1.31 -1.40 9.26
N ASP A 215 2.42 -2.12 9.17
CA ASP A 215 2.69 -3.36 9.90
C ASP A 215 2.35 -3.27 11.39
N LYS A 216 2.85 -2.23 12.08
CA LYS A 216 2.62 -2.05 13.51
C LYS A 216 1.14 -1.94 13.91
N CYS A 217 0.28 -1.59 12.95
CA CYS A 217 -1.15 -1.43 13.14
C CYS A 217 -1.98 -2.39 12.26
N ALA A 218 -1.34 -3.41 11.69
CA ALA A 218 -1.97 -4.36 10.78
C ALA A 218 -3.17 -5.02 11.44
N TRP A 219 -4.33 -4.90 10.80
CA TRP A 219 -5.62 -5.46 11.28
C TRP A 219 -6.06 -4.99 12.68
N TYR A 220 -5.42 -3.95 13.23
CA TYR A 220 -5.72 -3.40 14.55
C TYR A 220 -6.66 -2.20 14.43
N HIS A 221 -7.67 -2.08 15.30
CA HIS A 221 -8.68 -1.00 15.29
C HIS A 221 -9.23 -0.62 13.90
N THR A 222 -9.41 -1.61 13.01
CA THR A 222 -9.92 -1.37 11.67
C THR A 222 -11.30 -0.73 11.72
N GLN A 223 -11.50 0.34 10.96
CA GLN A 223 -12.72 1.13 11.02
C GLN A 223 -12.97 1.84 9.69
N ASN A 224 -14.18 2.40 9.54
CA ASN A 224 -14.44 3.28 8.40
C ASN A 224 -13.93 4.69 8.66
N ILE A 225 -13.29 5.29 7.65
CA ILE A 225 -13.08 6.73 7.56
C ILE A 225 -13.94 7.32 6.43
N THR A 226 -14.30 8.59 6.57
CA THR A 226 -15.05 9.32 5.55
C THR A 226 -14.12 10.15 4.68
N LEU A 227 -14.05 9.83 3.38
CA LEU A 227 -13.33 10.63 2.38
C LEU A 227 -14.33 11.11 1.31
N ALA A 228 -14.44 12.43 1.14
CA ALA A 228 -15.39 13.07 0.21
C ALA A 228 -16.83 12.51 0.29
N GLY A 229 -17.33 12.28 1.51
CA GLY A 229 -18.69 11.81 1.75
C GLY A 229 -18.92 10.31 1.51
N ARG A 230 -17.86 9.53 1.26
CA ARG A 230 -17.90 8.07 1.12
C ARG A 230 -17.12 7.41 2.24
N GLN A 231 -17.57 6.25 2.68
CA GLN A 231 -16.91 5.46 3.72
C GLN A 231 -15.94 4.46 3.10
N TYR A 232 -14.78 4.29 3.71
CA TYR A 232 -13.78 3.29 3.33
C TYR A 232 -13.24 2.61 4.58
N ALA A 233 -13.15 1.28 4.55
CA ALA A 233 -12.53 0.53 5.63
C ALA A 233 -11.02 0.71 5.56
N ILE A 234 -10.41 1.10 6.67
CA ILE A 234 -8.95 1.26 6.79
C ILE A 234 -8.47 0.56 8.05
N GLN A 235 -7.16 0.38 8.13
CA GLN A 235 -6.46 0.25 9.41
C GLN A 235 -5.82 1.61 9.76
N PRO A 236 -5.61 1.91 11.05
CA PRO A 236 -4.71 2.97 11.45
C PRO A 236 -3.28 2.70 10.95
N THR A 237 -2.44 3.73 11.02
CA THR A 237 -1.00 3.64 10.75
C THR A 237 -0.25 4.17 11.97
N TRP A 238 0.99 3.70 12.17
CA TRP A 238 1.78 4.08 13.32
C TRP A 238 2.05 5.59 13.34
N SER A 239 1.89 6.19 14.52
CA SER A 239 2.13 7.59 14.80
C SER A 239 2.98 7.73 16.06
N ASN A 240 4.23 8.16 15.88
CA ASN A 240 5.12 8.52 16.98
C ASN A 240 4.48 9.60 17.85
N GLU A 241 3.83 10.60 17.25
CA GLU A 241 3.13 11.66 18.00
C GLU A 241 2.03 11.11 18.92
N ALA A 242 1.22 10.16 18.45
CA ALA A 242 0.17 9.56 19.27
C ALA A 242 0.77 8.69 20.38
N PHE A 243 1.83 7.92 20.05
CA PHE A 243 2.54 7.09 21.01
C PHE A 243 3.22 7.93 22.11
N ASP A 244 3.92 8.99 21.74
CA ASP A 244 4.59 9.92 22.66
C ASP A 244 3.59 10.68 23.55
N ALA A 245 2.36 10.89 23.07
CA ALA A 245 1.25 11.42 23.85
C ALA A 245 0.62 10.39 24.83
N GLY A 246 1.16 9.16 24.90
CA GLY A 246 0.69 8.09 25.79
C GLY A 246 -0.49 7.28 25.25
N GLN A 247 -0.77 7.35 23.94
CA GLN A 247 -1.75 6.48 23.27
C GLN A 247 -1.08 5.19 22.75
N ASP A 248 -1.84 4.32 22.09
CA ASP A 248 -1.33 3.04 21.56
C ASP A 248 -0.48 3.18 20.28
N GLY A 249 -0.34 4.40 19.75
CA GLY A 249 0.44 4.70 18.55
C GLY A 249 -0.31 4.43 17.23
N CYS A 250 -1.44 3.74 17.24
CA CYS A 250 -2.19 3.42 16.02
C CYS A 250 -3.26 4.47 15.73
N ALA A 251 -2.89 5.45 14.90
CA ALA A 251 -3.72 6.63 14.63
C ALA A 251 -4.42 6.56 13.27
N VAL A 252 -5.66 7.03 13.22
CA VAL A 252 -6.42 7.22 11.96
C VAL A 252 -6.43 8.67 11.48
N SER A 253 -5.74 9.56 12.19
CA SER A 253 -5.76 11.00 11.98
C SER A 253 -4.52 11.67 12.55
N ARG A 254 -4.02 12.69 11.83
CA ARG A 254 -3.09 13.71 12.29
C ARG A 254 -3.47 15.06 11.68
#